data_AF-A0A095X6D6-F1
#
_entry.id   AF-A0A095X6D6-F1
#
_cell.length_a   1.000
_cell.length_b   1.000
_cell.length_c   1.000
_cell.angle_alpha   90.00
_cell.angle_beta   90.00
_cell.angle_gamma   90.00
#
_symmetry.space_group_name_H-M   'P 1'
#
loop_
_entity.id
_entity.type
_entity.pdbx_description
1 polymer ?
#
loop_
_entity_poly.entity_id
_entity_poly.type
_entity_poly.pdbx_seq_one_letter_code
_entity_poly.pdbx_strand_id
1 'polypeptide(L)'
;MGRGRQKAKQTKVARKLKYFSPDTDLDALQRELAAGHEAHSEEQQTDEDDLYARYADYAEDDQSADDDHWDDEDYWTSPSSQSRK
;
A
#
# COMPACT_ATOMS: atom_id res chain seq x y z
N MET A 1 38.08 5.98 -17.20
CA MET A 1 37.29 7.23 -17.39
C MET A 1 35.79 7.00 -17.71
N GLY A 2 35.14 5.93 -17.22
CA GLY A 2 33.74 5.61 -17.63
C GLY A 2 32.66 5.65 -16.54
N ARG A 3 33.04 5.58 -15.25
CA ARG A 3 32.07 5.38 -14.15
C ARG A 3 31.21 6.60 -13.83
N GLY A 4 31.74 7.83 -13.96
CA GLY A 4 30.98 9.06 -13.65
C GLY A 4 29.76 9.28 -14.55
N ARG A 5 29.89 8.95 -15.83
CA ARG A 5 28.78 9.05 -16.81
C ARG A 5 27.72 7.99 -16.54
N GLN A 6 28.12 6.77 -16.20
CA GLN A 6 27.19 5.69 -15.82
C GLN A 6 26.43 6.06 -14.54
N LYS A 7 27.14 6.54 -13.50
CA LYS A 7 26.50 6.99 -12.25
C LYS A 7 25.50 8.11 -12.49
N ALA A 8 25.85 9.12 -13.29
CA ALA A 8 24.92 10.19 -13.64
C ALA A 8 23.68 9.70 -14.41
N LYS A 9 23.85 8.78 -15.37
CA LYS A 9 22.73 8.14 -16.09
C LYS A 9 21.83 7.36 -15.13
N GLN A 10 22.41 6.55 -14.23
CA GLN A 10 21.67 5.78 -13.25
C GLN A 10 20.88 6.67 -12.28
N THR A 11 21.49 7.74 -11.75
CA THR A 11 20.78 8.69 -10.87
C THR A 11 19.63 9.40 -11.60
N LYS A 12 19.78 9.69 -12.90
CA LYS A 12 18.69 10.27 -13.70
C LYS A 12 17.55 9.27 -13.90
N VAL A 13 17.86 8.01 -14.19
CA VAL A 13 16.86 6.94 -14.32
C VAL A 13 16.15 6.69 -12.99
N ALA A 14 16.90 6.57 -11.90
CA ALA A 14 16.34 6.36 -10.56
C ALA A 14 15.40 7.50 -10.15
N ARG A 15 15.76 8.76 -10.42
CA ARG A 15 14.86 9.90 -10.17
C ARG A 15 13.61 9.84 -11.03
N LYS A 16 13.73 9.49 -12.32
CA LYS A 16 12.57 9.27 -13.17
C LYS A 16 11.66 8.22 -12.55
N LEU A 17 12.18 7.05 -12.17
CA LEU A 17 11.39 5.98 -11.56
C LEU A 17 10.76 6.41 -10.23
N LYS A 18 11.50 7.10 -9.36
CA LYS A 18 11.00 7.54 -8.05
C LYS A 18 9.85 8.55 -8.16
N TYR A 19 9.93 9.44 -9.14
CA TYR A 19 8.97 10.52 -9.33
C TYR A 19 8.11 10.32 -10.58
N PHE A 20 8.06 9.09 -11.11
CA PHE A 20 7.19 8.75 -12.21
C PHE A 20 5.79 8.52 -11.65
N SER A 21 4.88 9.44 -11.95
CA SER A 21 3.47 9.18 -11.85
C SER A 21 2.99 8.72 -13.22
N PRO A 22 2.51 7.48 -13.38
CA PRO A 22 1.85 7.08 -14.61
C PRO A 22 0.59 7.93 -14.81
N ASP A 23 0.32 8.31 -16.06
CA ASP A 23 -0.96 8.89 -16.44
C ASP A 23 -1.98 7.75 -16.51
N THR A 24 -2.88 7.70 -15.52
CA THR A 24 -3.95 6.71 -15.47
C THR A 24 -5.18 7.25 -16.20
N ASP A 25 -5.72 6.49 -17.15
CA ASP A 25 -6.98 6.81 -17.80
C ASP A 25 -8.15 6.52 -16.84
N LEU A 26 -8.64 7.58 -16.19
CA LEU A 26 -9.72 7.48 -15.22
C LEU A 26 -11.05 7.10 -15.88
N ASP A 27 -11.28 7.48 -17.14
CA ASP A 27 -12.52 7.18 -17.85
C ASP A 27 -12.61 5.68 -18.19
N ALA A 28 -11.48 5.07 -18.58
CA ALA A 28 -11.40 3.63 -18.79
C ALA A 28 -11.65 2.85 -17.48
N LEU A 29 -11.03 3.28 -16.37
CA LEU A 29 -11.21 2.67 -15.05
C LEU A 29 -12.67 2.75 -14.58
N GLN A 30 -13.32 3.90 -14.75
CA GLN A 30 -14.73 4.08 -14.38
C GLN A 30 -15.64 3.13 -15.15
N ARG A 31 -15.40 2.92 -16.44
CA ARG A 31 -16.19 1.98 -17.25
C ARG A 31 -16.02 0.54 -16.79
N GLU A 32 -14.80 0.13 -16.45
CA GLU A 32 -14.53 -1.21 -15.94
C GLU A 32 -15.23 -1.46 -14.60
N LEU A 33 -15.15 -0.50 -13.67
CA LEU A 33 -15.84 -0.59 -12.38
C LEU A 33 -17.36 -0.62 -12.53
N ALA A 34 -17.91 0.22 -13.40
CA ALA A 34 -19.35 0.24 -13.66
C ALA A 34 -19.83 -1.09 -14.30
N ALA A 35 -19.10 -1.61 -15.28
CA ALA A 35 -19.43 -2.89 -15.92
C ALA A 35 -19.30 -4.09 -14.97
N GLY A 36 -18.29 -4.09 -14.09
CA GLY A 36 -18.14 -5.11 -13.06
C GLY A 36 -19.27 -5.06 -12.02
N HIS A 37 -19.73 -3.87 -11.64
CA HIS A 37 -20.82 -3.74 -10.67
C HIS A 37 -22.16 -4.26 -11.22
N GLU A 38 -22.47 -4.05 -12.50
CA GLU A 38 -23.68 -4.62 -13.12
C GLU A 38 -23.65 -6.15 -13.18
N ALA A 39 -22.49 -6.76 -13.49
CA ALA A 39 -22.34 -8.21 -13.50
C ALA A 39 -22.40 -8.84 -12.11
N HIS A 40 -21.85 -8.18 -11.09
CA HIS A 40 -21.90 -8.66 -9.70
C HIS A 40 -23.24 -8.41 -8.99
N SER A 41 -24.07 -7.50 -9.50
CA SER A 41 -25.39 -7.21 -8.90
C SER A 41 -26.39 -8.37 -9.08
N GLU A 42 -26.23 -9.21 -10.10
CA GLU A 42 -27.09 -10.38 -10.31
C GLU A 42 -26.68 -11.61 -9.47
N GLU A 43 -25.41 -11.70 -9.04
CA GLU A 43 -24.90 -12.78 -8.19
C GLU A 43 -24.95 -12.46 -6.68
N GLN A 44 -24.95 -11.18 -6.28
CA GLN A 44 -24.91 -10.77 -4.86
C GLN A 44 -26.25 -10.91 -4.10
N GLN A 45 -27.33 -11.34 -4.74
CA GLN A 45 -28.57 -11.67 -4.01
C GLN A 45 -28.48 -13.00 -3.25
N THR A 46 -27.37 -13.74 -3.33
CA THR A 46 -27.11 -14.86 -2.42
C THR A 46 -26.59 -14.30 -1.10
N ASP A 47 -27.51 -14.12 -0.16
CA ASP A 47 -27.36 -14.08 1.30
C ASP A 47 -26.07 -13.39 1.79
N GLU A 48 -26.15 -12.06 1.98
CA GLU A 48 -25.11 -11.24 2.62
C GLU A 48 -24.62 -11.84 3.96
N ASP A 49 -25.48 -12.60 4.63
CA ASP A 49 -25.22 -13.37 5.85
C ASP A 49 -24.14 -14.46 5.65
N ASP A 50 -24.12 -15.15 4.50
CA ASP A 50 -23.13 -16.19 4.19
C ASP A 50 -21.74 -15.59 3.93
N LEU A 51 -21.70 -14.41 3.31
CA LEU A 51 -20.46 -13.68 3.08
C LEU A 51 -19.88 -13.19 4.41
N TYR A 52 -20.72 -12.63 5.27
CA TYR A 52 -20.29 -12.18 6.61
C TYR A 52 -19.76 -13.35 7.44
N ALA A 53 -20.45 -14.49 7.46
CA ALA A 53 -20.02 -15.69 8.16
C ALA A 53 -18.64 -16.19 7.68
N ARG A 54 -18.37 -16.15 6.37
CA ARG A 54 -17.06 -16.57 5.81
C ARG A 54 -15.89 -15.69 6.25
N TYR A 55 -16.12 -14.39 6.45
CA TYR A 55 -15.07 -13.45 6.84
C TYR A 55 -14.93 -13.30 8.36
N ALA A 56 -15.95 -13.66 9.14
CA ALA A 56 -15.90 -13.63 10.61
C ALA A 56 -14.78 -14.52 11.19
N ASP A 57 -14.55 -15.70 10.62
CA ASP A 57 -13.47 -16.62 11.04
C ASP A 57 -12.07 -15.96 11.00
N TYR A 58 -11.84 -15.01 10.09
CA TYR A 58 -10.57 -14.29 9.97
C TYR A 58 -10.45 -13.12 10.95
N ALA A 59 -11.57 -12.55 11.41
CA ALA A 59 -11.58 -11.45 12.38
C ALA A 59 -11.36 -11.94 13.82
N GLU A 60 -11.64 -13.21 14.10
CA GLU A 60 -11.37 -13.84 15.39
C GLU A 60 -9.86 -14.16 15.56
N ASP A 61 -9.12 -14.41 14.48
CA ASP A 61 -7.67 -14.70 14.50
C ASP A 61 -6.83 -13.47 14.90
N ASP A 62 -7.23 -12.26 14.46
CA ASP A 62 -6.55 -10.98 14.76
C ASP A 62 -6.72 -10.52 16.22
N GLN A 63 -7.77 -10.98 16.92
CA GLN A 63 -8.03 -10.63 18.32
C GLN A 63 -7.19 -11.45 19.32
N SER A 64 -6.46 -12.47 18.86
CA SER A 64 -5.58 -13.29 19.71
C SER A 64 -4.14 -12.76 19.80
N ALA A 65 -3.78 -11.73 19.02
CA ALA A 65 -2.51 -11.05 19.08
C ALA A 65 -2.59 -9.85 20.05
N ASP A 66 -2.85 -10.13 21.33
CA ASP A 66 -2.51 -9.21 22.42
C ASP A 66 -0.99 -9.23 22.62
N ASP A 67 -0.42 -8.04 22.74
CA ASP A 67 0.91 -7.74 23.29
C ASP A 67 2.15 -7.94 22.38
N ASP A 68 2.33 -7.06 21.40
CA ASP A 68 3.68 -6.57 21.05
C ASP A 68 3.65 -5.04 21.03
N HIS A 69 4.04 -4.46 22.16
CA HIS A 69 4.30 -3.04 22.42
C HIS A 69 5.25 -2.45 21.37
N TRP A 70 4.70 -1.96 20.25
CA TRP A 70 5.38 -1.17 19.21
C TRP A 70 5.64 0.28 19.63
N ASP A 71 6.01 0.52 20.88
CA ASP A 71 6.44 1.86 21.35
C ASP A 71 7.97 1.98 21.23
N ASP A 72 8.46 1.85 19.99
CA ASP A 72 9.82 2.29 19.60
C ASP A 72 9.76 3.72 19.01
N GLU A 73 8.80 4.54 19.48
CA GLU A 73 8.68 5.97 19.16
C GLU A 73 9.92 6.75 19.65
N ASP A 74 10.65 6.24 20.64
CA ASP A 74 11.89 6.83 21.16
C ASP A 74 13.05 6.82 20.16
N TYR A 75 13.05 5.91 19.18
CA TYR A 75 14.08 5.82 18.14
C TYR A 75 13.97 6.95 17.11
N TRP A 76 12.75 7.39 16.80
CA TRP A 76 12.49 8.41 15.77
C TRP A 76 12.26 9.81 16.34
N THR A 77 11.82 9.93 17.59
CA THR A 77 11.53 11.23 18.22
C THR A 77 12.73 11.84 18.96
N SER A 78 13.76 11.04 19.26
CA SER A 78 14.96 11.55 19.96
C SER A 78 15.85 12.39 19.04
N PRO A 79 16.01 13.71 19.26
CA PRO A 79 17.00 14.48 18.55
C PRO A 79 18.38 13.99 19.00
N SER A 80 19.15 13.42 18.07
CA SER A 80 20.56 13.05 18.24
C SER A 80 21.33 14.21 18.88
N SER A 81 21.47 14.18 20.21
CA SER A 81 22.29 15.12 20.95
C SER A 81 23.73 14.63 20.87
N GLN A 82 24.35 14.81 19.69
CA GLN A 82 25.79 14.72 19.59
C GLN A 82 26.42 15.84 20.43
N SER A 83 26.80 15.45 21.64
CA SER A 83 27.76 16.11 22.52
C SER A 83 28.97 16.55 21.69
N ARG A 84 29.06 17.85 21.41
CA ARG A 84 30.32 18.48 20.99
C ARG A 84 31.16 18.65 22.25
N LYS A 85 32.25 17.88 22.33
CA LYS A 85 33.39 18.17 23.20
C LYS A 85 34.46 18.86 22.38
#